data_AF-A0A2M9EPF3-F1
#
_entry.id   AF-A0A2M9EPF3-F1
#
_cell.length_a   1.000
_cell.length_b   1.000
_cell.length_c   1.000
_cell.angle_alpha   90.00
_cell.angle_beta   90.00
_cell.angle_gamma   90.00
#
_symmetry.space_group_name_H-M   'P 1'
#
loop_
_entity.id
_entity.type
_entity.pdbx_description
1 polymer ?
#
loop_
_entity_poly.entity_id
_entity_poly.type
_entity_poly.pdbx_seq_one_letter_code
_entity_poly.pdbx_strand_id
1 'polypeptide(L)'
;MKITHYLLVAVAFLLAALISLLFYDFVYSNKAEQRILDYIHQEMSIKNETQMRELRQLAYDSESILAAANGAAHLKIMVAEYHAMHQRLPTSLSDLNLARDWTPSSRVKTVKIDSNTTVTMVIDAEHSKGTLVYVPSLHRGQFVEWQCSTPDIRDIGRHLPTCEYTGR
;
A
#
# COMPACT_ATOMS: atom_id res chain seq x y z
N MET A 1 28.32 72.66 -36.45
CA MET A 1 27.23 72.31 -35.51
C MET A 1 26.31 71.17 -35.96
N LYS A 2 26.20 70.79 -37.24
CA LYS A 2 25.31 69.69 -37.67
C LYS A 2 25.86 68.27 -37.38
N ILE A 3 27.16 68.06 -37.56
CA ILE A 3 27.82 66.75 -37.41
C ILE A 3 27.74 66.22 -35.97
N THR A 4 27.90 67.09 -34.98
CA THR A 4 27.80 66.75 -33.54
C THR A 4 26.39 66.30 -33.14
N HIS A 5 25.34 66.83 -33.77
CA HIS A 5 23.96 66.40 -33.53
C HIS A 5 23.67 65.01 -34.12
N TYR A 6 24.13 64.72 -35.34
CA TYR A 6 23.95 63.38 -35.93
C TYR A 6 24.69 62.29 -35.13
N LEU A 7 25.88 62.62 -34.60
CA LEU A 7 26.66 61.69 -33.79
C LEU A 7 25.98 61.40 -32.44
N LEU A 8 25.41 62.42 -31.79
CA LEU A 8 24.62 62.27 -30.56
C LEU A 8 23.36 61.41 -30.78
N VAL A 9 22.65 61.60 -31.89
CA VAL A 9 21.46 60.82 -32.22
C VAL A 9 21.81 59.35 -32.48
N ALA A 10 22.91 59.09 -33.21
CA ALA A 10 23.37 57.72 -33.48
C ALA A 10 23.77 56.98 -32.19
N VAL A 11 24.48 57.64 -31.28
CA VAL A 11 24.87 57.07 -29.98
C VAL A 11 23.64 56.80 -29.10
N ALA A 12 22.66 57.71 -29.07
CA ALA A 12 21.42 57.51 -28.34
C ALA A 12 20.63 56.29 -28.85
N PHE A 13 20.59 56.08 -30.16
CA PHE A 13 19.90 54.94 -30.78
C PHE A 13 20.59 53.61 -30.45
N LEU A 14 21.92 53.57 -30.48
CA LEU A 14 22.71 52.41 -30.10
C LEU A 14 22.53 52.04 -28.61
N LEU A 15 22.49 53.05 -27.73
CA LEU A 15 22.23 52.84 -26.30
C LEU A 15 20.81 52.30 -26.07
N ALA A 16 19.80 52.84 -26.74
CA ALA A 16 18.42 52.35 -26.64
C ALA A 16 18.29 50.89 -27.13
N ALA A 17 19.00 50.53 -28.19
CA ALA A 17 19.03 49.16 -28.70
C ALA A 17 19.73 48.19 -27.72
N LEU A 18 20.85 48.60 -27.13
CA LEU A 18 21.58 47.83 -26.10
C LEU A 18 20.74 47.60 -24.85
N ILE A 19 20.07 48.63 -24.34
CA ILE A 19 19.20 48.52 -23.17
C ILE A 19 18.04 47.57 -23.46
N SER A 20 17.45 47.65 -24.66
CA SER A 20 16.34 46.78 -25.06
C SER A 20 16.75 45.30 -25.15
N LEU A 21 17.96 45.02 -25.65
CA LEU A 21 18.54 43.68 -25.69
C LEU A 21 18.80 43.12 -24.28
N LEU A 22 19.44 43.91 -23.41
CA LEU A 22 19.71 43.51 -22.03
C LEU A 22 18.42 43.22 -21.25
N PHE A 23 17.37 44.01 -21.47
CA PHE A 23 16.08 43.80 -20.83
C PHE A 23 15.38 42.54 -21.35
N TYR A 24 15.49 42.26 -22.65
CA TYR A 24 14.96 41.04 -23.26
C TYR A 24 15.65 39.80 -22.69
N ASP A 25 16.98 39.77 -22.64
CA ASP A 25 17.75 38.65 -22.09
C ASP A 25 17.46 38.44 -20.60
N PHE A 26 17.37 39.52 -19.82
CA PHE A 26 17.04 39.44 -18.39
C PHE A 26 15.63 38.87 -18.14
N VAL A 27 14.62 39.38 -18.84
CA VAL A 27 13.23 38.92 -18.70
C VAL A 27 13.07 37.48 -19.22
N TYR A 28 13.74 37.15 -20.33
CA TYR A 28 13.65 35.82 -20.93
C TYR A 28 14.37 34.76 -20.07
N SER A 29 15.57 35.08 -19.55
CA SER A 29 16.31 34.22 -18.63
C SER A 29 15.52 33.93 -17.37
N ASN A 30 14.94 34.95 -16.74
CA ASN A 30 14.17 34.80 -15.51
C ASN A 30 12.89 33.97 -15.74
N LYS A 31 12.23 34.13 -16.90
CA LYS A 31 11.09 33.30 -17.30
C LYS A 31 11.47 31.84 -17.56
N ALA A 32 12.67 31.56 -18.05
CA ALA A 32 13.14 30.19 -18.27
C ALA A 32 13.43 29.49 -16.93
N GLU A 33 14.09 30.17 -16.00
CA GLU A 33 14.36 29.65 -14.64
C GLU A 33 13.08 29.37 -13.86
N GLN A 34 12.09 30.28 -13.90
CA GLN A 34 10.80 30.08 -13.24
C GLN A 34 10.05 28.85 -13.75
N ARG A 35 10.04 28.61 -15.08
CA ARG A 35 9.40 27.40 -15.64
C ARG A 35 10.06 26.11 -15.17
N ILE A 36 11.38 26.12 -14.99
CA ILE A 36 12.12 24.96 -14.49
C ILE A 36 11.78 24.71 -13.02
N LEU A 37 11.73 25.76 -12.20
CA LEU A 37 11.34 25.66 -10.80
C LEU A 37 9.89 25.17 -10.62
N ASP A 38 8.95 25.70 -11.40
CA ASP A 38 7.56 25.27 -11.40
C ASP A 38 7.43 23.79 -11.81
N TYR A 39 8.17 23.38 -12.85
CA TYR A 39 8.22 22.00 -13.30
C TYR A 39 8.77 21.06 -12.21
N ILE A 40 9.86 21.44 -11.53
CA ILE A 40 10.44 20.67 -10.42
C ILE A 40 9.45 20.57 -9.26
N HIS A 41 8.81 21.68 -8.88
CA HIS A 41 7.83 21.69 -7.81
C HIS A 41 6.63 20.80 -8.13
N GLN A 42 6.12 20.88 -9.35
CA GLN A 42 5.02 20.04 -9.81
C GLN A 42 5.41 18.55 -9.84
N GLU A 43 6.61 18.23 -10.33
CA GLU A 43 7.08 16.84 -10.34
C GLU A 43 7.29 16.30 -8.93
N MET A 44 7.82 17.10 -8.00
CA MET A 44 7.95 16.74 -6.59
C MET A 44 6.60 16.57 -5.90
N SER A 45 5.63 17.46 -6.16
CA SER A 45 4.30 17.34 -5.54
C SER A 45 3.58 16.08 -6.02
N ILE A 46 3.65 15.77 -7.31
CA ILE A 46 3.08 14.53 -7.87
C ILE A 46 3.74 13.30 -7.24
N LYS A 47 5.08 13.26 -7.19
CA LYS A 47 5.81 12.14 -6.57
C LYS A 47 5.47 11.97 -5.09
N ASN A 48 5.33 13.08 -4.35
CA ASN A 48 4.94 13.05 -2.94
C ASN A 48 3.50 12.53 -2.78
N GLU A 49 2.56 13.00 -3.59
CA GLU A 49 1.19 12.49 -3.56
C GLU A 49 1.11 11.00 -3.87
N THR A 50 1.84 10.51 -4.88
CA THR A 50 1.86 9.09 -5.21
C THR A 50 2.43 8.26 -4.06
N GLN A 51 3.53 8.70 -3.46
CA GLN A 51 4.12 8.03 -2.29
C GLN A 51 3.16 8.01 -1.10
N MET A 52 2.48 9.12 -0.83
CA MET A 52 1.51 9.20 0.26
C MET A 52 0.29 8.30 0.01
N ARG A 53 -0.16 8.15 -1.24
CA ARG A 53 -1.23 7.21 -1.59
C ARG A 53 -0.78 5.76 -1.40
N GLU A 54 0.42 5.41 -1.85
CA GLU A 54 1.01 4.08 -1.64
C GLU A 54 1.15 3.74 -0.15
N LEU A 55 1.63 4.66 0.67
CA LEU A 55 1.76 4.48 2.12
C LEU A 55 0.40 4.29 2.80
N ARG A 56 -0.62 5.06 2.39
CA ARG A 56 -1.98 4.88 2.92
C ARG A 56 -2.55 3.52 2.56
N GLN A 57 -2.39 3.10 1.31
CA GLN A 57 -2.83 1.79 0.85
C GLN A 57 -2.15 0.68 1.66
N LEU A 58 -0.83 0.74 1.80
CA LEU A 58 -0.05 -0.21 2.60
C LEU A 58 -0.52 -0.27 4.07
N ALA A 59 -0.90 0.88 4.65
CA ALA A 59 -1.43 0.94 6.00
C ALA A 59 -2.81 0.27 6.11
N TYR A 60 -3.73 0.53 5.16
CA TYR A 60 -5.04 -0.12 5.13
C TYR A 60 -4.96 -1.64 4.94
N ASP A 61 -4.04 -2.08 4.08
CA ASP A 61 -3.75 -3.49 3.87
C ASP A 61 -3.17 -4.13 5.13
N SER A 62 -2.18 -3.49 5.76
CA SER A 62 -1.60 -3.96 7.03
C SER A 62 -2.66 -4.10 8.12
N GLU A 63 -3.53 -3.10 8.28
CA GLU A 63 -4.56 -3.13 9.32
C GLU A 63 -5.55 -4.29 9.12
N SER A 64 -6.01 -4.48 7.87
CA SER A 64 -7.01 -5.50 7.55
C SER A 64 -6.41 -6.91 7.62
N ILE A 65 -5.18 -7.08 7.15
CA ILE A 65 -4.43 -8.33 7.26
C ILE A 65 -4.15 -8.69 8.72
N LEU A 66 -3.73 -7.73 9.55
CA LEU A 66 -3.49 -7.96 10.98
C LEU A 66 -4.77 -8.30 11.75
N ALA A 67 -5.89 -7.65 11.42
CA ALA A 67 -7.19 -7.98 12.00
C ALA A 67 -7.59 -9.45 11.69
N ALA A 68 -7.38 -9.90 10.46
CA ALA A 68 -7.60 -11.30 10.08
C ALA A 68 -6.62 -12.24 10.80
N ALA A 69 -5.32 -11.89 10.87
CA ALA A 69 -4.31 -12.70 11.55
C ALA A 69 -4.57 -12.87 13.06
N ASN A 70 -5.04 -11.82 13.73
CA ASN A 70 -5.44 -11.88 15.14
C ASN A 70 -6.65 -12.79 15.34
N GLY A 71 -7.65 -12.70 14.44
CA GLY A 71 -8.76 -13.64 14.41
C GLY A 71 -8.31 -15.08 14.20
N ALA A 72 -7.34 -15.30 13.31
CA ALA A 72 -6.75 -16.61 13.09
C ALA A 72 -6.02 -17.11 14.34
N ALA A 73 -5.24 -16.26 15.01
CA ALA A 73 -4.57 -16.63 16.26
C ALA A 73 -5.57 -17.11 17.33
N HIS A 74 -6.73 -16.47 17.44
CA HIS A 74 -7.80 -16.93 18.33
C HIS A 74 -8.35 -18.30 17.91
N LEU A 75 -8.63 -18.51 16.62
CA LEU A 75 -9.06 -19.82 16.12
C LEU A 75 -8.00 -20.90 16.37
N LYS A 76 -6.71 -20.60 16.20
CA LYS A 76 -5.62 -21.57 16.44
C LYS A 76 -5.64 -22.10 17.87
N ILE A 77 -5.94 -21.25 18.85
CA ILE A 77 -6.08 -21.63 20.27
C ILE A 77 -7.28 -22.57 20.43
N MET A 78 -8.47 -22.18 19.93
CA MET A 78 -9.68 -23.00 20.03
C MET A 78 -9.51 -24.36 19.31
N VAL A 79 -8.82 -24.39 18.17
CA VAL A 79 -8.50 -25.64 17.46
C VAL A 79 -7.57 -26.54 18.29
N ALA A 80 -6.57 -25.96 18.97
CA ALA A 80 -5.67 -26.71 19.83
C ALA A 80 -6.40 -27.29 21.06
N GLU A 81 -7.26 -26.49 21.70
CA GLU A 81 -8.13 -26.94 22.80
C GLU A 81 -9.09 -28.05 22.36
N TYR A 82 -9.72 -27.86 21.20
CA TYR A 82 -10.61 -28.84 20.60
C TYR A 82 -9.90 -30.17 20.35
N HIS A 83 -8.69 -30.11 19.78
CA HIS A 83 -7.87 -31.29 19.54
C HIS A 83 -7.46 -31.99 20.84
N ALA A 84 -7.07 -31.24 21.87
CA ALA A 84 -6.72 -31.81 23.17
C ALA A 84 -7.89 -32.59 23.79
N MET A 85 -9.11 -32.05 23.67
CA MET A 85 -10.33 -32.66 24.24
C MET A 85 -10.85 -33.85 23.43
N HIS A 86 -10.85 -33.75 22.09
CA HIS A 86 -11.55 -34.70 21.22
C HIS A 86 -10.61 -35.64 20.45
N GLN A 87 -9.30 -35.42 20.54
CA GLN A 87 -8.28 -36.18 19.80
C GLN A 87 -8.51 -36.16 18.26
N ARG A 88 -9.17 -35.10 17.76
CA ARG A 88 -9.40 -34.83 16.34
C ARG A 88 -9.43 -33.33 16.09
N LEU A 89 -9.18 -32.92 14.86
CA LEU A 89 -9.30 -31.52 14.45
C LEU A 89 -10.77 -31.17 14.10
N PRO A 90 -11.18 -29.89 14.24
CA PRO A 90 -12.52 -29.45 13.89
C PRO A 90 -12.72 -29.37 12.37
N THR A 91 -13.90 -29.72 11.88
CA THR A 91 -14.23 -29.65 10.44
C THR A 91 -15.22 -28.54 10.11
N SER A 92 -15.58 -27.72 11.10
CA SER A 92 -16.53 -26.62 10.97
C SER A 92 -16.36 -25.60 12.11
N LEU A 93 -16.91 -24.40 11.93
CA LEU A 93 -16.99 -23.41 13.02
C LEU A 93 -17.89 -23.89 14.17
N SER A 94 -18.92 -24.70 13.88
CA SER A 94 -19.80 -25.27 14.90
C SER A 94 -19.08 -26.24 15.84
N ASP A 95 -18.04 -26.94 15.36
CA ASP A 95 -17.21 -27.78 16.25
C ASP A 95 -16.53 -26.94 17.35
N LEU A 96 -16.28 -25.66 17.07
CA LEU A 96 -15.69 -24.70 18.00
C LEU A 96 -16.73 -23.88 18.78
N ASN A 97 -18.01 -24.27 18.74
CA ASN A 97 -19.13 -23.53 19.31
C ASN A 97 -19.27 -22.09 18.76
N LEU A 98 -18.81 -21.85 17.53
CA LEU A 98 -18.97 -20.56 16.86
C LEU A 98 -20.17 -20.60 15.90
N ALA A 99 -20.81 -19.45 15.73
CA ALA A 99 -21.83 -19.27 14.71
C ALA A 99 -21.26 -19.48 13.31
N ARG A 100 -22.09 -19.94 12.36
CA ARG A 100 -21.65 -20.23 10.98
C ARG A 100 -21.19 -18.98 10.21
N ASP A 101 -21.70 -17.82 10.61
CA ASP A 101 -21.42 -16.49 10.08
C ASP A 101 -20.49 -15.69 11.00
N TRP A 102 -19.85 -16.34 11.99
CA TRP A 102 -18.90 -15.66 12.86
C TRP A 102 -17.74 -15.05 12.07
N THR A 103 -17.40 -13.81 12.39
CA THR A 103 -16.20 -13.13 11.90
C THR A 103 -15.48 -12.44 13.07
N PRO A 104 -14.13 -12.40 13.04
CA PRO A 104 -13.36 -11.81 14.13
C PRO A 104 -13.37 -10.27 14.12
N SER A 105 -13.73 -9.64 13.01
CA SER A 105 -13.83 -8.19 12.86
C SER A 105 -14.67 -7.82 11.65
N SER A 106 -15.09 -6.55 11.56
CA SER A 106 -15.81 -5.99 10.40
C SER A 106 -14.98 -5.97 9.10
N ARG A 107 -13.67 -6.17 9.18
CA ARG A 107 -12.76 -6.23 8.01
C ARG A 107 -12.73 -7.62 7.36
N VAL A 108 -13.18 -8.65 8.08
CA VAL A 108 -13.25 -10.02 7.61
C VAL A 108 -14.69 -10.32 7.23
N LYS A 109 -14.92 -10.62 5.96
CA LYS A 109 -16.24 -10.91 5.39
C LYS A 109 -16.73 -12.29 5.78
N THR A 110 -15.85 -13.29 5.68
CA THR A 110 -16.22 -14.68 5.94
C THR A 110 -15.05 -15.45 6.53
N VAL A 111 -15.36 -16.34 7.46
CA VAL A 111 -14.46 -17.39 7.95
C VAL A 111 -15.08 -18.74 7.64
N LYS A 112 -14.28 -19.69 7.15
CA LYS A 112 -14.71 -21.07 6.93
C LYS A 112 -13.65 -22.03 7.47
N ILE A 113 -14.12 -23.13 8.05
CA ILE A 113 -13.32 -24.31 8.33
C ILE A 113 -13.87 -25.42 7.44
N ASP A 114 -13.02 -26.04 6.62
CA ASP A 114 -13.43 -27.12 5.74
C ASP A 114 -13.21 -28.51 6.37
N SER A 115 -13.58 -29.57 5.62
CA SER A 115 -13.41 -30.96 6.06
C SER A 115 -11.95 -31.36 6.30
N ASN A 116 -11.00 -30.62 5.74
CA ASN A 116 -9.56 -30.83 5.93
C ASN A 116 -9.01 -29.96 7.07
N THR A 117 -9.87 -29.33 7.87
CA THR A 117 -9.50 -28.37 8.93
C THR A 117 -8.79 -27.12 8.38
N THR A 118 -8.90 -26.84 7.08
CA THR A 118 -8.33 -25.62 6.52
C THR A 118 -9.20 -24.45 6.90
N VAL A 119 -8.57 -23.44 7.49
CA VAL A 119 -9.23 -22.19 7.88
C VAL A 119 -9.03 -21.17 6.77
N THR A 120 -10.10 -20.76 6.12
CA THR A 120 -10.08 -19.72 5.08
C THR A 120 -10.76 -18.46 5.61
N MET A 121 -10.04 -17.34 5.59
CA MET A 121 -10.53 -16.02 5.95
C MET A 121 -10.51 -15.10 4.74
N VAL A 122 -11.65 -14.51 4.43
CA VAL A 122 -11.79 -13.55 3.32
C VAL A 122 -11.89 -12.15 3.91
N ILE A 123 -10.94 -11.29 3.52
CA ILE A 123 -10.90 -9.86 3.81
C ILE A 123 -11.65 -9.14 2.68
N ASP A 124 -12.62 -8.31 3.04
CA ASP A 124 -13.37 -7.46 2.10
C ASP A 124 -13.69 -6.14 2.81
N ALA A 125 -12.64 -5.37 3.09
CA ALA A 125 -12.73 -4.02 3.62
C ALA A 125 -12.78 -3.01 2.47
N GLU A 126 -13.17 -1.77 2.77
CA GLU A 126 -13.34 -0.69 1.78
C GLU A 126 -12.09 -0.47 0.90
N HIS A 127 -10.91 -0.55 1.50
CA HIS A 127 -9.63 -0.30 0.85
C HIS A 127 -8.68 -1.51 0.85
N SER A 128 -9.12 -2.67 1.34
CA SER A 128 -8.25 -3.86 1.41
C SER A 128 -9.05 -5.13 1.18
N LYS A 129 -8.54 -5.99 0.32
CA LYS A 129 -9.17 -7.25 -0.05
C LYS A 129 -8.13 -8.35 -0.12
N GLY A 130 -8.55 -9.57 0.18
CA GLY A 130 -7.70 -10.74 -0.02
C GLY A 130 -8.16 -11.93 0.80
N THR A 131 -7.42 -13.01 0.70
CA THR A 131 -7.76 -14.28 1.32
C THR A 131 -6.55 -14.82 2.07
N LEU A 132 -6.73 -15.16 3.35
CA LEU A 132 -5.74 -15.87 4.15
C LEU A 132 -6.21 -17.30 4.38
N VAL A 133 -5.33 -18.26 4.12
CA VAL A 133 -5.58 -19.68 4.25
C VAL A 133 -4.60 -20.25 5.26
N TYR A 134 -5.13 -20.83 6.33
CA TYR A 134 -4.34 -21.48 7.37
C TYR A 134 -4.59 -22.98 7.35
N VAL A 135 -3.53 -23.74 7.11
CA VAL A 135 -3.57 -25.21 7.07
C VAL A 135 -2.88 -25.73 8.32
N PRO A 136 -3.58 -26.49 9.18
CA PRO A 136 -2.96 -27.12 10.33
C PRO A 136 -2.22 -28.40 9.92
N SER A 137 -1.09 -28.65 10.56
CA SER A 137 -0.33 -29.89 10.46
C SER A 137 -0.02 -30.43 11.86
N LEU A 138 -0.33 -31.71 12.10
CA LEU A 138 -0.05 -32.36 13.38
C LEU A 138 1.41 -32.80 13.45
N HIS A 139 2.20 -32.15 14.29
CA HIS A 139 3.60 -32.55 14.51
C HIS A 139 3.66 -33.66 15.54
N ARG A 140 3.98 -34.88 15.11
CA ARG A 140 4.10 -36.10 15.94
C ARG A 140 2.87 -36.38 16.83
N GLY A 141 1.70 -35.88 16.44
CA GLY A 141 0.45 -36.00 17.20
C GLY A 141 0.41 -35.21 18.51
N GLN A 142 1.40 -34.34 18.80
CA GLN A 142 1.52 -33.65 20.07
C GLN A 142 1.03 -32.20 20.03
N PHE A 143 1.32 -31.47 18.95
CA PHE A 143 0.88 -30.09 18.79
C PHE A 143 0.51 -29.78 17.34
N VAL A 144 -0.31 -28.74 17.17
CA VAL A 144 -0.76 -28.26 15.87
C VAL A 144 0.18 -27.16 15.41
N GLU A 145 0.94 -27.44 14.36
CA GLU A 145 1.69 -26.45 13.61
C GLU A 145 0.80 -25.86 12.50
N TRP A 146 1.07 -24.63 12.08
CA TRP A 146 0.20 -23.91 11.14
C TRP A 146 1.00 -23.33 10.00
N GLN A 147 0.59 -23.65 8.78
CA GLN A 147 1.08 -23.01 7.56
C GLN A 147 0.09 -21.93 7.14
N CYS A 148 0.59 -20.73 6.83
CA CYS A 148 -0.22 -19.62 6.32
C CYS A 148 0.12 -19.39 4.86
N SER A 149 -0.92 -19.23 4.04
CA SER A 149 -0.77 -18.85 2.64
C SER A 149 -1.87 -17.89 2.19
N THR A 150 -1.64 -17.22 1.06
CA THR A 150 -2.62 -16.39 0.39
C THR A 150 -2.51 -16.55 -1.13
N PRO A 151 -3.64 -16.60 -1.86
CA PRO A 151 -3.63 -16.68 -3.32
C PRO A 151 -3.54 -15.30 -4.00
N ASP A 152 -3.95 -14.23 -3.32
CA ASP A 152 -4.29 -12.95 -3.94
C ASP A 152 -3.50 -11.74 -3.39
N ILE A 153 -2.88 -11.86 -2.21
CA ILE A 153 -2.06 -10.78 -1.61
C ILE A 153 -0.57 -11.01 -1.94
N ARG A 154 -0.08 -10.40 -3.02
CA ARG A 154 1.30 -10.62 -3.54
C ARG A 154 2.40 -10.22 -2.57
N ASP A 155 2.19 -9.15 -1.83
CA ASP A 155 3.15 -8.56 -0.90
C ASP A 155 2.89 -8.96 0.56
N ILE A 156 2.16 -10.06 0.78
CA ILE A 156 1.81 -10.57 2.11
C ILE A 156 3.01 -10.65 3.07
N GLY A 157 4.20 -10.99 2.58
CA GLY A 157 5.40 -11.07 3.41
C GLY A 157 5.80 -9.75 4.07
N ARG A 158 5.37 -8.60 3.53
CA ARG A 158 5.55 -7.28 4.15
C ARG A 158 4.63 -7.06 5.34
N HIS A 159 3.48 -7.74 5.39
CA HIS A 159 2.45 -7.58 6.41
C HIS A 159 2.47 -8.73 7.43
N LEU A 160 2.68 -9.95 6.96
CA LEU A 160 2.77 -11.20 7.72
C LEU A 160 3.93 -12.04 7.17
N PRO A 161 5.14 -11.88 7.71
CA PRO A 161 6.34 -12.59 7.23
C PRO A 161 6.25 -14.12 7.28
N THR A 162 5.37 -14.66 8.13
CA THR A 162 5.13 -16.11 8.27
C THR A 162 4.10 -16.66 7.29
N CYS A 163 3.64 -15.86 6.33
CA CYS A 163 2.62 -16.24 5.36
C CYS A 163 3.17 -16.17 3.94
N GLU A 164 2.84 -17.16 3.12
CA GLU A 164 3.40 -17.28 1.77
C GLU A 164 2.37 -16.92 0.68
N TYR A 165 2.81 -16.17 -0.33
CA TYR A 165 2.00 -15.93 -1.53
C TYR A 165 2.10 -17.12 -2.47
N THR A 166 0.94 -17.65 -2.90
CA THR A 166 0.85 -18.85 -3.75
C THR A 166 0.37 -18.58 -5.18
N GLY A 167 -0.40 -17.51 -5.40
CA GLY A 167 -0.91 -17.15 -6.72
C GLY A 167 -1.86 -18.17 -7.37
N ARG A 168 -2.48 -19.06 -6.57
CA ARG A 168 -3.34 -20.16 -7.04
C ARG A 168 -4.81 -19.85 -6.94
#